data_AF-A0A7J4NZF7-F1
#
_entry.id   AF-A0A7J4NZF7-F1
#
_cell.length_a   1.000
_cell.length_b   1.000
_cell.length_c   1.000
_cell.angle_alpha   90.00
_cell.angle_beta   90.00
_cell.angle_gamma   90.00
#
_symmetry.space_group_name_H-M   'P 1'
#
loop_
_entity.id
_entity.type
_entity.pdbx_description
1 polymer ?
#
loop_
_entity_poly.entity_id
_entity_poly.type
_entity_poly.pdbx_seq_one_letter_code
_entity_poly.pdbx_strand_id
1 'polypeptide(L)' 'CGMMVVGGYIITEMEAFKELFGVEVVPIGGGGIDGAEGSKLFLLDGDDEAVKEAVALVKTIRGEPKLTTRTIKQK' A
#
# COMPACT_ATOMS: atom_id res chain seq x y z
N CYS A 1 -7.52 -18.44 16.89
CA CYS A 1 -7.34 -17.34 15.92
C CYS A 1 -8.46 -16.33 16.16
N GLY A 2 -8.13 -15.05 16.32
CA GLY A 2 -9.13 -13.98 16.46
C GLY A 2 -9.13 -13.16 15.18
N MET A 3 -10.26 -13.06 14.49
CA MET A 3 -10.42 -12.18 13.34
C MET A 3 -10.95 -10.85 13.85
N MET A 4 -10.20 -9.77 13.62
CA MET A 4 -10.65 -8.42 13.97
C MET A 4 -11.43 -7.87 12.77
N VAL A 5 -12.72 -7.64 12.95
CA VAL A 5 -13.54 -6.98 11.92
C VAL A 5 -13.16 -5.50 11.91
N VAL A 6 -12.46 -5.08 10.87
CA VAL A 6 -12.09 -3.68 10.65
C VAL A 6 -13.14 -3.08 9.72
N GLY A 7 -13.86 -2.06 10.20
CA GLY A 7 -14.82 -1.31 9.38
C GLY A 7 -14.12 -0.11 8.73
N GLY A 8 -14.34 0.11 7.43
CA GLY A 8 -13.78 1.23 6.70
C GLY A 8 -14.04 1.16 5.19
N TYR A 9 -13.68 2.22 4.48
CA TYR A 9 -13.62 2.19 3.01
C TYR A 9 -12.38 1.41 2.59
N ILE A 10 -12.59 0.33 1.82
CA ILE A 10 -11.50 -0.51 1.34
C ILE A 10 -10.89 0.18 0.12
N ILE A 11 -9.60 0.49 0.21
CA ILE A 11 -8.81 1.00 -0.90
C ILE A 11 -7.66 0.03 -1.18
N THR A 12 -7.48 -0.32 -2.44
CA THR A 12 -6.34 -1.12 -2.91
C THR A 12 -5.14 -0.23 -3.17
N GLU A 13 -3.94 -0.82 -3.19
CA GLU A 13 -2.71 -0.08 -3.54
C GLU A 13 -2.82 0.57 -4.93
N MET A 14 -3.44 -0.12 -5.90
CA MET A 14 -3.67 0.40 -7.25
C MET A 14 -4.56 1.65 -7.25
N GLU A 15 -5.67 1.61 -6.51
CA GLU A 15 -6.56 2.77 -6.35
C GLU A 15 -5.85 3.93 -5.64
N ALA A 16 -5.01 3.65 -4.65
CA ALA A 16 -4.24 4.67 -3.96
C ALA A 16 -3.24 5.37 -4.91
N PHE A 17 -2.51 4.63 -5.74
CA PHE A 17 -1.61 5.24 -6.73
C PHE A 17 -2.36 6.08 -7.77
N LYS A 18 -3.52 5.60 -8.21
CA LYS A 18 -4.37 6.31 -9.17
C LYS A 18 -4.90 7.62 -8.60
N GLU A 19 -5.42 7.60 -7.37
CA GLU A 19 -5.96 8.81 -6.71
C GLU A 19 -4.87 9.81 -6.32
N LEU A 20 -3.68 9.34 -5.91
CA LEU A 20 -2.61 10.22 -5.43
C LEU A 20 -1.74 10.81 -6.56
N PHE A 21 -1.51 10.05 -7.64
CA PHE A 21 -0.55 10.42 -8.68
C PHE A 21 -1.14 10.40 -10.09
N GLY A 22 -2.36 9.88 -10.29
CA GLY A 22 -2.97 9.78 -11.62
C GLY A 22 -2.30 8.76 -12.54
N VAL A 23 -1.56 7.79 -11.98
CA VAL A 23 -0.84 6.75 -12.74
C VAL A 23 -1.64 5.45 -12.77
N GLU A 24 -1.55 4.72 -13.88
CA GLU A 24 -2.08 3.37 -13.99
C GLU A 24 -1.08 2.37 -13.39
N VAL A 25 -1.58 1.42 -12.59
CA VAL A 25 -0.72 0.51 -11.84
C VAL A 25 -1.17 -0.93 -12.05
N VAL A 26 -0.21 -1.79 -12.40
CA VAL A 26 -0.44 -3.23 -12.60
C VAL A 26 0.46 -4.05 -11.67
N PRO A 27 -0.10 -4.96 -10.85
CA PRO A 27 0.69 -5.89 -10.07
C PRO A 27 1.30 -6.96 -11.00
N ILE A 28 2.63 -7.02 -11.05
CA ILE A 28 3.38 -7.94 -11.92
C ILE A 28 4.06 -9.08 -11.16
N GLY A 29 4.08 -9.00 -9.84
CA GLY A 29 4.65 -10.04 -9.00
C GLY A 29 4.33 -9.84 -7.53
N GLY A 30 4.47 -10.90 -6.75
CA GLY A 30 4.37 -10.84 -5.30
C GLY A 30 5.00 -12.09 -4.69
N GLY A 31 5.51 -11.97 -3.47
CA GLY A 31 6.15 -13.09 -2.79
C GLY A 31 6.97 -12.69 -1.58
N GLY A 32 7.67 -13.67 -1.02
CA GLY A 32 8.63 -13.52 0.06
C GLY A 32 9.13 -14.90 0.52
N ILE A 33 9.92 -14.92 1.59
CA ILE A 33 10.59 -16.15 2.05
C ILE A 33 9.51 -17.17 2.48
N ASP A 34 9.61 -18.40 1.98
CA ASP A 34 8.66 -19.50 2.26
C ASP A 34 7.19 -19.19 1.98
N GLY A 35 6.91 -18.39 0.93
CA GLY A 35 5.54 -18.00 0.58
C GLY A 35 4.99 -16.86 1.43
N ALA A 36 5.84 -16.14 2.18
CA ALA A 36 5.46 -14.93 2.90
C ALA A 36 5.15 -13.78 1.91
N GLU A 37 3.91 -13.68 1.43
CA GLU A 37 3.44 -12.74 0.39
C GLU A 37 3.48 -11.24 0.75
N GLY A 38 4.25 -10.86 1.77
CA GLY A 38 4.33 -9.48 2.25
C GLY A 38 4.99 -8.49 1.28
N SER A 39 5.46 -8.94 0.10
CA SER A 39 5.95 -8.05 -0.94
C SER A 39 5.10 -8.15 -2.21
N LYS A 40 4.87 -6.99 -2.83
CA LYS A 40 4.26 -6.82 -4.15
C LYS A 40 5.20 -6.00 -5.03
N LEU A 41 5.25 -6.38 -6.31
CA LEU A 41 5.95 -5.65 -7.36
C LEU A 41 4.91 -5.07 -8.32
N PHE A 42 5.01 -3.76 -8.54
CA PHE A 42 4.08 -3.01 -9.37
C PHE A 42 4.80 -2.41 -10.58
N LEU A 43 4.12 -2.45 -11.73
CA LEU A 43 4.44 -1.65 -12.91
C LEU A 43 3.60 -0.37 -12.84
N LEU A 44 4.24 0.78 -12.98
CA LEU A 44 3.57 2.08 -13.05
C LEU A 44 3.67 2.60 -14.49
N ASP A 45 2.55 3.04 -15.05
CA ASP A 45 2.43 3.64 -16.37
C ASP A 45 1.73 5.01 -16.26
N GLY A 46 2.33 6.03 -16.85
CA GLY A 46 1.84 7.41 -16.73
C GLY A 46 2.90 8.44 -17.08
N ASP A 47 2.65 9.69 -16.70
CA ASP A 47 3.58 10.79 -16.92
C ASP A 47 4.90 10.58 -16.13
N ASP A 48 6.03 10.95 -16.73
CA ASP A 48 7.36 10.73 -16.16
C ASP A 48 7.54 11.47 -14.81
N GLU A 49 6.97 12.67 -14.66
CA GLU A 49 7.03 13.41 -13.39
C GLU A 49 6.17 12.70 -12.33
N ALA A 50 4.95 12.31 -12.67
CA ALA A 50 4.04 11.61 -11.76
C ALA A 50 4.61 10.26 -11.28
N VAL A 51 5.22 9.48 -12.19
CA VAL A 51 5.89 8.21 -11.84
C VAL A 51 7.08 8.46 -10.93
N LYS A 52 7.89 9.49 -11.18
CA LYS A 52 9.03 9.85 -10.31
C LYS A 52 8.57 10.26 -8.92
N GLU A 53 7.51 11.06 -8.82
CA GLU A 53 6.93 11.46 -7.53
C GLU A 53 6.39 10.24 -6.76
N ALA A 54 5.65 9.35 -7.43
CA ALA A 54 5.15 8.12 -6.82
C ALA A 54 6.30 7.25 -6.26
N VAL A 55 7.37 7.05 -7.05
CA VAL A 55 8.55 6.29 -6.62
C VAL A 55 9.28 6.98 -5.46
N ALA A 56 9.37 8.31 -5.47
CA ALA A 56 10.00 9.08 -4.40
C ALA A 56 9.23 8.92 -3.07
N LEU A 57 7.90 9.06 -3.10
CA LEU A 57 7.05 8.89 -1.92
C LEU A 57 7.15 7.46 -1.36
N VAL A 58 7.05 6.44 -2.21
CA VAL A 58 7.11 5.03 -1.74
C VAL A 58 8.44 4.73 -1.04
N LYS A 59 9.55 5.33 -1.48
CA LYS A 59 10.85 5.18 -0.82
C LYS A 59 10.87 5.77 0.58
N THR A 60 10.11 6.83 0.86
CA THR A 60 10.06 7.44 2.20
C THR A 60 9.22 6.62 3.19
N ILE A 61 8.26 5.83 2.70
CA ILE A 61 7.40 4.96 3.53
C ILE A 61 8.21 3.80 4.14
N ARG A 62 9.31 3.41 3.52
CA ARG A 62 10.12 2.28 3.99
C ARG A 62 10.74 2.58 5.36
N GLY A 63 10.29 1.88 6.39
CA GLY A 63 10.82 2.01 7.75
C GLY A 63 9.94 2.84 8.69
N GLU A 64 8.69 3.12 8.32
CA GLU A 64 7.72 3.77 9.20
C GLU A 64 7.56 3.06 10.56
N PRO A 65 7.29 3.82 11.63
CA PRO A 65 7.08 3.25 12.95
C PRO A 65 5.86 2.32 12.95
N LYS A 66 5.95 1.25 13.76
CA LYS A 66 4.85 0.28 13.89
C LYS A 66 3.57 0.97 14.36
N LEU A 67 2.46 0.66 13.70
CA LEU A 67 1.14 1.09 14.15
C LEU A 67 0.85 0.50 15.54
N THR A 68 0.44 1.35 16.46
CA THR A 68 0.04 0.95 17.82
C THR A 68 -1.47 1.07 17.93
N THR A 69 -2.15 -0.06 18.17
CA THR A 69 -3.61 -0.09 18.33
C THR A 69 -4.02 0.74 19.54
N ARG A 70 -4.85 1.76 19.32
CA ARG A 70 -5.55 2.48 20.39
C ARG A 70 -6.96 1.90 20.49
N THR A 71 -7.25 1.19 21.58
CA THR A 71 -8.61 0.71 21.85
C THR A 71 -9.51 1.90 22.09
N ILE A 72 -10.47 2.13 21.20
CA ILE A 72 -11.54 3.09 21.41
C ILE A 72 -12.35 2.56 22.59
N LYS A 73 -12.45 3.30 23.71
CA LYS A 73 -13.38 2.94 24.78
C LYS A 73 -14.78 2.97 24.17
N GLN A 74 -15.38 1.80 23.95
CA GLN A 74 -16.81 1.73 23.66
C GLN A 74 -17.57 2.28 24.87
N LYS A 75 -18.43 3.27 24.60
CA LYS A 75 -19.36 3.84 25.57
C LYS A 75 -20.64 3.01 25.56
#